data_AF-A0A090AHK3-F1
#
_entry.id   AF-A0A090AHK3-F1
#
_cell.length_a   1.000
_cell.length_b   1.000
_cell.length_c   1.000
_cell.angle_alpha   90.00
_cell.angle_beta   90.00
_cell.angle_gamma   90.00
#
_symmetry.space_group_name_H-M   'P 1'
#
loop_
_entity.id
_entity.type
_entity.pdbx_description
1 polymer ?
#
loop_
_entity_poly.entity_id
_entity_poly.type
_entity_poly.pdbx_seq_one_letter_code
_entity_poly.pdbx_strand_id
1 'polypeptide(L)'
;MKKFYSQYTAEDLSSLELAVNTEKLLDNFKLVEPSAWLLQTLNYNSILPISTEKARSELLITPILVEMKQKNIEKFTVFSGYPFDVDKSNNRI
;
A
#
# COMPACT_ATOMS: atom_id res chain seq x y z
N MET A 1 12.52 -15.83 -29.33
CA MET A 1 12.68 -16.58 -28.07
C MET A 1 12.04 -15.77 -26.96
N LYS A 2 11.16 -16.34 -26.14
CA LYS A 2 10.40 -15.59 -25.12
C LYS A 2 11.35 -15.13 -23.99
N LYS A 3 11.37 -13.83 -23.69
CA LYS A 3 12.18 -13.27 -22.58
C LYS A 3 11.67 -13.78 -21.23
N PHE A 4 12.56 -13.94 -20.25
CA PHE A 4 12.16 -14.14 -18.85
C PHE A 4 11.60 -12.83 -18.26
N TYR A 5 10.67 -12.94 -17.30
CA TYR A 5 9.96 -11.78 -16.73
C TYR A 5 10.90 -10.67 -16.20
N SER A 6 12.00 -11.06 -15.55
CA SER A 6 13.01 -10.12 -15.02
C SER A 6 13.85 -9.40 -16.08
N GLN A 7 13.69 -9.75 -17.36
CA GLN A 7 14.46 -9.22 -18.48
C GLN A 7 13.65 -8.28 -19.37
N TYR A 8 12.38 -8.05 -19.04
CA TYR A 8 11.57 -7.05 -19.74
C TYR A 8 11.97 -5.65 -19.27
N THR A 9 12.18 -4.76 -20.23
CA THR A 9 12.47 -3.34 -19.98
C THR A 9 11.34 -2.46 -20.49
N ALA A 10 11.37 -1.16 -20.21
CA ALA A 10 10.35 -0.23 -20.69
C ALA A 10 10.28 -0.18 -22.23
N GLU A 11 11.40 -0.40 -22.91
CA GLU A 11 11.49 -0.44 -24.37
C GLU A 11 10.70 -1.62 -24.97
N ASP A 12 10.57 -2.73 -24.24
CA ASP A 12 9.82 -3.91 -24.69
C ASP A 12 8.30 -3.64 -24.78
N LEU A 13 7.80 -2.61 -24.09
CA LEU A 13 6.40 -2.21 -24.14
C LEU A 13 5.96 -1.79 -25.55
N SER A 14 6.88 -1.28 -26.36
CA SER A 14 6.60 -0.87 -27.75
C SER A 14 6.12 -2.02 -28.64
N SER A 15 6.54 -3.26 -28.35
CA SER A 15 6.15 -4.47 -29.09
C SER A 15 4.76 -4.99 -28.74
N LEU A 16 4.15 -4.45 -27.69
CA LEU A 16 2.85 -4.89 -27.19
C LEU A 16 1.67 -4.11 -27.79
N GLU A 17 1.95 -3.15 -28.69
CA GLU A 17 0.94 -2.25 -29.28
C GLU A 17 0.09 -1.53 -28.22
N LEU A 18 0.63 -1.34 -27.01
CA LEU A 18 -0.06 -0.73 -25.89
C LEU A 18 0.10 0.80 -25.96
N ALA A 19 -1.02 1.51 -25.81
CA ALA A 19 -1.00 2.93 -25.53
C ALA A 19 -0.80 3.16 -24.02
N VAL A 20 0.25 3.89 -23.65
CA VAL A 20 0.47 4.32 -22.26
C VAL A 20 -0.16 5.70 -22.08
N ASN A 21 -1.27 5.76 -21.36
CA ASN A 21 -1.91 7.01 -20.98
C ASN A 21 -1.53 7.34 -19.54
N THR A 22 -1.05 8.57 -19.32
CA THR A 22 -0.87 9.09 -17.96
C THR A 22 -2.07 9.97 -17.64
N GLU A 23 -2.95 9.45 -16.81
CA GLU A 23 -4.08 10.20 -16.27
C GLU A 23 -3.88 10.49 -14.79
N LYS A 24 -4.55 11.52 -14.31
CA LYS A 24 -4.53 11.84 -12.90
C LYS A 24 -5.39 10.82 -12.16
N LEU A 25 -4.74 9.97 -11.36
CA LEU A 25 -5.39 8.86 -10.65
C LEU A 25 -6.57 9.31 -9.77
N LEU A 26 -6.52 10.54 -9.24
CA LEU A 26 -7.55 11.12 -8.41
C LEU A 26 -7.76 12.59 -8.79
N ASP A 27 -8.95 12.93 -9.27
CA ASP A 27 -9.42 14.30 -9.42
C ASP A 27 -10.43 14.64 -8.33
N ASN A 28 -10.26 15.81 -7.70
CA ASN A 28 -11.16 16.38 -6.68
C ASN A 28 -11.45 15.46 -5.48
N PHE A 29 -10.44 15.19 -4.66
CA PHE A 29 -10.63 14.58 -3.35
C PHE A 29 -10.80 15.62 -2.25
N LYS A 30 -11.58 15.29 -1.22
CA LYS A 30 -11.68 16.09 -0.01
C LYS A 30 -10.55 15.70 0.94
N LEU A 31 -9.80 16.68 1.41
CA LEU A 31 -8.83 16.48 2.48
C LEU A 31 -9.56 16.06 3.76
N VAL A 32 -9.01 15.06 4.43
CA VAL A 32 -9.54 14.55 5.69
C VAL A 32 -8.52 14.86 6.77
N GLU A 33 -8.93 15.66 7.74
CA GLU A 33 -8.08 15.98 8.88
C GLU A 33 -7.83 14.73 9.75
N PRO A 34 -6.59 14.53 10.23
CA PRO A 34 -6.28 13.54 11.24
C PRO A 34 -7.12 13.73 12.51
N SER A 35 -7.55 12.63 13.11
CA SER A 35 -8.19 12.66 14.41
C SER A 35 -7.19 13.04 15.51
N ALA A 36 -7.70 13.55 16.64
CA ALA A 36 -6.89 13.80 17.82
C ALA A 36 -6.14 12.54 18.27
N TRP A 37 -6.76 11.36 18.15
CA TRP A 37 -6.13 10.09 18.45
C TRP A 37 -4.89 9.86 17.58
N LEU A 38 -5.00 9.97 16.25
CA LEU A 38 -3.83 9.76 15.38
C LEU A 38 -2.73 10.78 15.67
N LEU A 39 -3.08 12.05 15.83
CA LEU A 39 -2.09 13.10 16.13
C LEU A 39 -1.35 12.83 17.43
N GLN A 40 -2.07 12.44 18.49
CA GLN A 40 -1.47 12.06 19.76
C GLN A 40 -0.57 10.83 19.61
N THR A 41 -1.05 9.77 18.97
CA THR A 41 -0.28 8.54 18.76
C THR A 41 1.00 8.79 17.96
N LEU A 42 0.94 9.56 16.87
CA LEU A 42 2.12 9.89 16.07
C LEU A 42 3.11 10.76 16.83
N ASN A 43 2.63 11.73 17.61
CA ASN A 43 3.50 12.54 18.47
C ASN A 43 4.25 11.67 19.50
N TYR A 44 3.56 10.76 20.19
CA TYR A 44 4.20 9.83 21.12
C TYR A 44 5.15 8.85 20.44
N ASN A 45 4.81 8.37 19.25
CA ASN A 45 5.66 7.41 18.55
C ASN A 45 6.90 8.07 17.93
N SER A 46 6.82 9.35 17.58
CA SER A 46 7.94 10.10 16.97
C SER A 46 9.16 10.26 17.86
N ILE A 47 8.98 10.19 19.19
CA ILE A 47 10.06 10.27 20.17
C ILE A 47 10.72 8.90 20.43
N LEU A 48 10.15 7.81 19.92
CA LEU A 48 10.70 6.47 20.07
C LEU A 48 11.84 6.24 19.06
N PRO A 49 12.83 5.39 19.36
CA PRO A 49 13.88 5.05 18.42
C PRO A 49 13.34 4.20 17.25
N ILE A 50 13.13 4.84 16.09
CA ILE A 50 12.67 4.18 14.86
C ILE A 50 13.88 3.90 13.96
N SER A 51 14.59 2.80 14.23
CA SER A 51 15.81 2.42 13.48
C SER A 51 15.59 1.36 12.40
N THR A 52 14.44 0.68 12.39
CA THR A 52 14.15 -0.40 11.45
C THR A 52 12.91 -0.11 10.61
N GLU A 53 12.84 -0.71 9.42
CA GLU A 53 11.64 -0.66 8.58
C GLU A 53 10.42 -1.24 9.29
N LYS A 54 10.62 -2.32 10.07
CA LYS A 54 9.58 -2.90 10.92
C LYS A 54 9.06 -1.90 11.95
N ALA A 55 9.96 -1.26 12.71
CA ALA A 55 9.57 -0.25 13.69
C ALA A 55 8.82 0.92 13.04
N ARG A 56 9.24 1.34 11.84
CA ARG A 56 8.54 2.40 11.08
C ARG A 56 7.14 1.96 10.67
N SER A 57 6.99 0.72 10.19
CA SER A 57 5.70 0.14 9.82
C SER A 57 4.74 0.04 11.01
N GLU A 58 5.23 -0.41 12.17
CA GLU A 58 4.42 -0.59 13.38
C GLU A 58 4.08 0.74 14.07
N LEU A 59 5.04 1.67 14.15
CA LEU A 59 4.88 2.91 14.92
C LEU A 59 4.30 4.08 14.12
N LEU A 60 4.46 4.13 12.79
CA LEU A 60 3.95 5.24 11.98
C LEU A 60 2.84 4.81 11.03
N ILE A 61 3.03 3.71 10.30
CA ILE A 61 2.10 3.30 9.24
C ILE A 61 0.85 2.64 9.80
N THR A 62 1.01 1.72 10.76
CA THR A 62 -0.12 0.99 11.35
C THR A 62 -1.16 1.91 11.99
N PRO A 63 -0.79 2.95 12.78
CA PRO A 63 -1.76 3.90 13.31
C PRO A 63 -2.59 4.61 12.22
N ILE A 64 -1.97 4.99 11.10
CA ILE A 64 -2.66 5.62 9.96
C ILE A 64 -3.67 4.63 9.36
N LEU A 65 -3.25 3.38 9.13
CA LEU A 65 -4.14 2.35 8.58
C LEU A 65 -5.31 2.04 9.52
N VAL A 66 -5.08 2.02 10.84
CA VAL A 66 -6.13 1.85 11.85
C VAL A 66 -7.12 3.01 11.82
N GLU A 67 -6.65 4.27 11.77
CA GLU A 67 -7.56 5.41 11.61
C GLU A 67 -8.37 5.31 10.31
N MET A 68 -7.73 4.98 9.19
CA MET A 68 -8.43 4.83 7.93
C MET A 68 -9.50 3.73 8.01
N LYS A 69 -9.22 2.61 8.69
CA LYS A 69 -10.22 1.57 8.95
C LYS A 69 -11.37 2.09 9.79
N GLN A 70 -11.09 2.83 10.86
CA GLN A 70 -12.12 3.41 11.73
C GLN A 70 -13.02 4.40 10.97
N LYS A 71 -12.47 5.20 10.06
CA LYS A 71 -13.25 6.14 9.23
C LYS A 71 -14.03 5.45 8.09
N ASN A 72 -13.66 4.22 7.73
CA ASN A 72 -14.21 3.48 6.61
C ASN A 72 -14.65 2.07 7.05
N ILE A 73 -15.56 2.03 8.03
CA ILE A 73 -16.17 0.79 8.53
C ILE A 73 -16.74 -0.01 7.34
N GLU A 74 -16.60 -1.34 7.38
CA GLU A 74 -16.97 -2.28 6.30
C GLU A 74 -16.29 -2.14 4.91
N LYS A 75 -15.44 -1.14 4.64
CA LYS A 75 -14.85 -1.00 3.29
C LYS A 75 -13.58 -1.82 3.06
N PHE A 76 -12.76 -1.95 4.09
CA PHE A 76 -11.55 -2.76 4.04
C PHE A 76 -11.17 -3.20 5.45
N THR A 77 -10.11 -4.01 5.56
CA THR A 77 -9.47 -4.33 6.84
C THR A 77 -7.96 -4.46 6.63
N VAL A 78 -7.20 -4.53 7.72
CA VAL A 78 -5.74 -4.60 7.70
C VAL A 78 -5.32 -5.90 8.36
N PHE A 79 -4.52 -6.69 7.64
CA PHE A 79 -3.89 -7.89 8.17
C PHE A 79 -2.39 -7.66 8.31
N SER A 80 -1.80 -8.12 9.41
CA SER A 80 -0.35 -8.09 9.63
C SER A 80 0.09 -9.45 10.16
N GLY A 81 1.21 -9.97 9.64
CA GLY A 81 1.75 -11.26 10.07
C GLY A 81 0.93 -12.49 9.65
N TYR A 82 -0.01 -12.35 8.71
CA TYR A 82 -0.76 -13.47 8.16
C TYR A 82 0.00 -14.07 6.96
N PRO A 83 0.33 -15.37 6.97
CA PRO A 83 0.89 -16.03 5.80
C PRO A 83 -0.15 -16.02 4.68
N PHE A 84 0.12 -15.25 3.61
CA PHE A 84 -0.70 -15.24 2.41
C PHE A 84 -0.22 -16.34 1.46
N ASP A 85 -0.44 -17.59 1.87
CA ASP A 85 -0.09 -18.76 1.07
C ASP A 85 -1.15 -18.92 -0.04
N VAL A 86 -0.86 -18.34 -1.20
CA VAL A 86 -1.66 -18.58 -2.40
C VAL A 86 -1.38 -20.01 -2.86
N ASP A 87 -2.36 -20.89 -2.69
CA ASP A 87 -2.31 -22.24 -3.22
C ASP A 87 -2.19 -22.18 -4.75
N LYS A 88 -1.02 -22.57 -5.26
CA LYS A 88 -0.69 -22.57 -6.69
C LYS A 88 -1.61 -23.48 -7.51
N SER A 89 -2.35 -24.39 -6.87
CA SER A 89 -3.30 -25.27 -7.55
C SER A 89 -4.64 -24.59 -7.91
N ASN A 90 -4.98 -23.47 -7.26
CA ASN A 90 -6.20 -22.70 -7.55
C ASN A 90 -5.92 -21.62 -8.61
N ASN A 91 -5.63 -22.08 -9.82
CA ASN A 91 -5.53 -21.22 -10.99
C ASN A 91 -6.95 -20.83 -11.48
N ARG A 92 -7.63 -19.95 -10.75
CA ARG A 92 -8.81 -19.24 -11.24
C ARG A 92 -8.39 -17.82 -11.62
N ILE A 93 -8.11 -17.65 -12.91
CA ILE A 93 -8.16 -16.36 -13.61
C ILE A 93 -9.32 -16.48 -14.60
#